data_AF-A0A1G2U5Z1-F1
#
_entry.id   AF-A0A1G2U5Z1-F1
#
_cell.length_a   1.000
_cell.length_b   1.000
_cell.length_c   1.000
_cell.angle_alpha   90.00
_cell.angle_beta   90.00
_cell.angle_gamma   90.00
#
_symmetry.space_group_name_H-M   'P 1'
#
loop_
_entity.id
_entity.type
_entity.pdbx_description
1 polymer ?
#
loop_
_entity_poly.entity_id
_entity_poly.type
_entity_poly.pdbx_seq_one_letter_code
_entity_poly.pdbx_strand_id
1 'polypeptide(L)'
;MHRFLKTLSKEEHKIFKRLNTPKKIQNFLDTLPINFEKEGDTLFSPRVVLKNKKAHCLEGALFACAALFYSGEPAIILDMQPGAYEDDGHAVALFKMAGKWGAISKTNHAVLRYREPIYSSPREIVMSYFHEYFLDSGRKTLRSYTIFNLNKIKKNWITDDGIWYIDKALDKSRYIEILTIKQIRNLRKADDIEIKAGKLTESKK
;
A
#
# COMPACT_ATOMS: atom_id res chain seq x y z
N MET A 1 -14.07 -3.42 -22.59
CA MET A 1 -13.59 -4.11 -21.37
C MET A 1 -12.07 -4.08 -21.36
N HIS A 2 -11.45 -3.54 -20.30
CA HIS A 2 -9.99 -3.35 -20.26
C HIS A 2 -9.22 -4.67 -20.37
N ARG A 3 -8.00 -4.64 -20.93
CA ARG A 3 -7.19 -5.85 -21.21
C ARG A 3 -6.97 -6.75 -19.99
N PHE A 4 -6.78 -6.16 -18.81
CA PHE A 4 -6.51 -6.89 -17.57
C PHE A 4 -7.72 -7.63 -17.02
N LEU A 5 -8.94 -7.18 -17.32
CA LEU A 5 -10.16 -7.73 -16.73
C LEU A 5 -10.72 -8.92 -17.52
N LYS A 6 -10.25 -9.14 -18.76
CA LYS A 6 -10.79 -10.18 -19.65
C LYS A 6 -10.54 -11.61 -19.14
N THR A 7 -9.52 -11.80 -18.32
CA THR A 7 -9.11 -13.11 -17.80
C THR A 7 -9.74 -13.44 -16.45
N LEU A 8 -10.58 -12.55 -15.90
CA LEU A 8 -11.28 -12.78 -14.65
C LEU A 8 -12.35 -13.87 -14.80
N SER A 9 -12.47 -14.71 -13.79
CA SER A 9 -13.56 -15.68 -13.65
C SER A 9 -14.87 -14.98 -13.28
N LYS A 10 -16.00 -15.69 -13.44
CA LYS A 10 -17.33 -15.19 -13.06
C LYS A 10 -17.40 -14.80 -11.57
N GLU A 11 -16.73 -15.56 -10.70
CA GLU A 11 -16.71 -15.25 -9.26
C GLU A 11 -15.82 -14.04 -8.95
N GLU A 12 -14.64 -13.92 -9.58
CA GLU A 12 -13.80 -12.73 -9.44
C GLU A 12 -14.55 -11.47 -9.89
N HIS A 13 -15.30 -11.55 -11.00
CA HIS A 13 -16.20 -10.48 -11.46
C HIS A 13 -17.24 -10.09 -10.40
N LYS A 14 -17.89 -11.09 -9.78
CA LYS A 14 -18.91 -10.87 -8.74
C LYS A 14 -18.32 -10.20 -7.50
N ILE A 15 -17.11 -10.59 -7.10
CA ILE A 15 -16.39 -9.99 -5.98
C ILE A 15 -16.04 -8.53 -6.30
N PHE A 16 -15.33 -8.27 -7.40
CA PHE A 16 -14.91 -6.90 -7.74
C PHE A 16 -16.10 -5.97 -7.99
N LYS A 17 -17.22 -6.47 -8.55
CA LYS A 17 -18.45 -5.70 -8.70
C LYS A 17 -19.04 -5.23 -7.36
N ARG A 18 -18.84 -5.99 -6.28
CA ARG A 18 -19.28 -5.61 -4.92
C ARG A 18 -18.32 -4.62 -4.25
N LEU A 19 -17.03 -4.70 -4.58
CA LEU A 19 -15.96 -3.84 -4.06
C LEU A 19 -15.85 -2.52 -4.84
N ASN A 20 -16.98 -1.83 -5.01
CA ASN A 20 -17.12 -0.69 -5.93
C ASN A 20 -16.90 0.69 -5.29
N THR A 21 -16.38 0.74 -4.06
CA THR A 21 -16.04 1.99 -3.38
C THR A 21 -14.79 1.80 -2.52
N PRO A 22 -13.97 2.83 -2.30
CA PRO A 22 -12.78 2.74 -1.45
C PRO A 22 -13.06 2.15 -0.07
N LYS A 23 -14.17 2.57 0.56
CA LYS A 23 -14.60 2.05 1.87
C LYS A 23 -14.88 0.54 1.83
N LYS A 24 -15.61 0.05 0.82
CA LYS A 24 -15.88 -1.41 0.69
C LYS A 24 -14.60 -2.20 0.43
N ILE A 25 -13.67 -1.65 -0.35
CA ILE A 25 -12.37 -2.27 -0.63
C ILE A 25 -11.55 -2.35 0.66
N GLN A 26 -11.45 -1.25 1.42
CA GLN A 26 -10.75 -1.23 2.71
C GLN A 26 -11.37 -2.23 3.68
N ASN A 27 -12.69 -2.21 3.86
CA ASN A 27 -13.38 -3.14 4.75
C ASN A 27 -13.14 -4.60 4.37
N PHE A 28 -12.99 -4.91 3.08
CA PHE A 28 -12.62 -6.26 2.63
C PHE A 28 -11.18 -6.60 2.99
N LEU A 29 -10.22 -5.70 2.78
CA LEU A 29 -8.83 -5.93 3.15
C LEU A 29 -8.64 -6.08 4.67
N ASP A 30 -9.45 -5.38 5.46
CA ASP A 30 -9.43 -5.48 6.91
C ASP A 30 -9.92 -6.86 7.41
N THR A 31 -10.68 -7.62 6.61
CA THR A 31 -11.03 -9.01 6.98
C THR A 31 -9.91 -10.00 6.69
N LEU A 32 -8.89 -9.60 5.92
CA LEU A 32 -7.79 -10.49 5.57
C LEU A 32 -6.71 -10.44 6.66
N PRO A 33 -6.23 -11.58 7.18
CA PRO A 33 -5.02 -11.60 7.99
C PRO A 33 -3.82 -11.05 7.20
N ILE A 34 -2.87 -10.46 7.92
CA ILE A 34 -1.59 -10.06 7.33
C ILE A 34 -0.83 -11.30 6.85
N ASN A 35 -0.23 -11.21 5.67
CA ASN A 35 0.69 -12.24 5.18
C ASN A 35 2.07 -12.01 5.81
N PHE A 36 2.45 -12.85 6.78
CA PHE A 36 3.76 -12.79 7.45
C PHE A 36 4.88 -13.53 6.70
N GLU A 37 4.60 -14.05 5.50
CA GLU A 37 5.60 -14.69 4.63
C GLU A 37 6.34 -15.87 5.28
N LYS A 38 5.60 -16.67 6.07
CA LYS A 38 6.16 -17.79 6.85
C LYS A 38 6.86 -18.87 6.01
N GLU A 39 6.56 -18.93 4.72
CA GLU A 39 7.07 -19.92 3.76
C GLU A 39 8.06 -19.31 2.76
N GLY A 40 8.54 -18.09 3.02
CA GLY A 40 9.41 -17.31 2.14
C GLY A 40 8.70 -16.12 1.49
N ASP A 41 9.48 -15.29 0.81
CA ASP A 41 9.02 -14.05 0.19
C ASP A 41 7.93 -14.32 -0.86
N THR A 42 6.92 -13.47 -0.84
CA THR A 42 5.72 -13.57 -1.68
C THR A 42 5.44 -12.26 -2.38
N LEU A 43 4.76 -12.37 -3.53
CA LEU A 43 4.10 -11.23 -4.16
C LEU A 43 2.86 -11.73 -4.90
N PHE A 44 1.77 -11.86 -4.16
CA PHE A 44 0.49 -12.30 -4.68
C PHE A 44 -0.15 -11.26 -5.61
N SER A 45 -0.59 -11.74 -6.77
CA SER A 45 -1.54 -10.98 -7.59
C SER A 45 -2.90 -10.88 -6.88
N PRO A 46 -3.76 -9.92 -7.26
CA PRO A 46 -5.12 -9.82 -6.73
C PRO A 46 -5.91 -11.14 -6.78
N ARG A 47 -5.75 -11.94 -7.83
CA ARG A 47 -6.30 -13.30 -7.92
C ARG A 47 -5.79 -14.19 -6.80
N VAL A 48 -4.47 -14.20 -6.57
CA VAL A 48 -3.86 -15.04 -5.54
C VAL A 48 -4.24 -14.56 -4.14
N VAL A 49 -4.41 -13.26 -3.92
CA VAL A 49 -4.98 -12.72 -2.68
C VAL A 49 -6.40 -13.25 -2.42
N LEU A 50 -7.27 -13.30 -3.44
CA LEU A 50 -8.62 -13.88 -3.30
C LEU A 50 -8.57 -15.37 -2.95
N LYS A 51 -7.62 -16.12 -3.52
CA LYS A 51 -7.43 -17.55 -3.26
C LYS A 51 -6.90 -17.81 -1.86
N ASN A 52 -5.84 -17.10 -1.47
CA ASN A 52 -5.11 -17.33 -0.22
C ASN A 52 -5.72 -16.62 0.99
N LYS A 53 -6.58 -15.62 0.76
CA LYS A 53 -7.29 -14.84 1.78
C LYS A 53 -6.35 -14.20 2.82
N LYS A 54 -5.18 -13.74 2.37
CA LYS A 54 -4.19 -12.99 3.16
C LYS A 54 -3.43 -12.05 2.25
N ALA A 55 -2.88 -10.98 2.80
CA ALA A 55 -2.06 -10.04 2.06
C ALA A 55 -1.11 -9.28 2.99
N HIS A 56 0.11 -8.99 2.56
CA HIS A 56 0.92 -7.91 3.14
C HIS A 56 0.59 -6.57 2.46
N CYS A 57 1.34 -5.50 2.79
CA CYS A 57 1.03 -4.13 2.34
C CYS A 57 0.96 -4.00 0.80
N LEU A 58 2.00 -4.43 0.09
CA LEU A 58 2.06 -4.35 -1.38
C LEU A 58 1.00 -5.23 -2.07
N GLU A 59 0.79 -6.46 -1.59
CA GLU A 59 -0.29 -7.35 -2.08
C GLU A 59 -1.68 -6.72 -1.88
N GLY A 60 -1.91 -6.10 -0.71
CA GLY A 60 -3.15 -5.39 -0.40
C GLY A 60 -3.35 -4.15 -1.28
N ALA A 61 -2.29 -3.38 -1.51
CA ALA A 61 -2.31 -2.23 -2.41
C ALA A 61 -2.63 -2.66 -3.86
N LEU A 62 -2.00 -3.73 -4.35
CA LEU A 62 -2.29 -4.29 -5.67
C LEU A 62 -3.75 -4.75 -5.77
N PHE A 63 -4.24 -5.49 -4.78
CA PHE A 63 -5.64 -5.90 -4.72
C PHE A 63 -6.61 -4.71 -4.77
N ALA A 64 -6.34 -3.68 -3.96
CA ALA A 64 -7.15 -2.46 -3.95
C ALA A 64 -7.10 -1.72 -5.29
N CYS A 65 -5.93 -1.60 -5.90
CA CYS A 65 -5.78 -1.04 -7.24
C CYS A 65 -6.61 -1.83 -8.26
N ALA A 66 -6.67 -3.16 -8.19
CA ALA A 66 -7.47 -3.97 -9.11
C ALA A 66 -8.97 -3.74 -8.93
N ALA A 67 -9.46 -3.58 -7.70
CA ALA A 67 -10.86 -3.28 -7.42
C ALA A 67 -11.27 -1.85 -7.85
N LEU A 68 -10.40 -0.86 -7.59
CA LEU A 68 -10.55 0.51 -8.11
C LEU A 68 -10.58 0.49 -9.64
N PHE A 69 -9.63 -0.20 -10.25
CA PHE A 69 -9.51 -0.37 -11.69
C PHE A 69 -10.74 -1.00 -12.33
N TYR A 70 -11.30 -2.03 -11.68
CA TYR A 70 -12.54 -2.66 -12.07
C TYR A 70 -13.72 -1.68 -12.08
N SER A 71 -13.73 -0.73 -11.15
CA SER A 71 -14.77 0.29 -11.00
C SER A 71 -14.57 1.50 -11.93
N GLY A 72 -13.55 1.49 -12.78
CA GLY A 72 -13.23 2.57 -13.72
C GLY A 72 -12.25 3.62 -13.17
N GLU A 73 -11.72 3.43 -11.97
CA GLU A 73 -10.75 4.34 -11.35
C GLU A 73 -9.30 4.00 -11.78
N PRO A 74 -8.37 4.97 -11.73
CA PRO A 74 -6.95 4.70 -11.98
C PRO A 74 -6.35 3.70 -10.97
N ALA A 75 -5.51 2.78 -11.45
CA ALA A 75 -4.73 1.86 -10.62
C ALA A 75 -3.39 2.51 -10.23
N ILE A 76 -3.37 3.25 -9.13
CA ILE A 76 -2.20 4.02 -8.69
C ILE A 76 -1.70 3.50 -7.34
N ILE A 77 -0.44 3.06 -7.30
CA ILE A 77 0.29 2.74 -6.08
C ILE A 77 1.06 3.98 -5.62
N LEU A 78 1.01 4.23 -4.32
CA LEU A 78 1.97 5.06 -3.60
C LEU A 78 2.86 4.11 -2.79
N ASP A 79 4.15 4.11 -3.07
CA ASP A 79 5.15 3.29 -2.39
C ASP A 79 6.09 4.21 -1.61
N MET A 80 6.20 3.98 -0.31
CA MET A 80 6.92 4.82 0.66
C MET A 80 8.11 4.05 1.21
N GLN A 81 9.28 4.69 1.20
CA GLN A 81 10.54 4.03 1.54
C GLN A 81 11.25 4.75 2.70
N PRO A 82 11.68 4.00 3.73
CA PRO A 82 12.53 4.52 4.78
C PRO A 82 13.97 4.69 4.28
N GLY A 83 14.75 5.52 4.97
CA GLY A 83 16.19 5.66 4.75
C GLY A 83 17.04 4.81 5.70
N ALA A 84 16.43 3.88 6.41
CA ALA A 84 17.07 2.97 7.35
C ALA A 84 16.83 1.54 6.86
N TYR A 85 17.88 0.73 6.80
CA TYR A 85 17.80 -0.64 6.29
C TYR A 85 16.99 -1.55 7.23
N GLU A 86 16.98 -1.21 8.51
CA GLU A 86 16.23 -1.89 9.56
C GLU A 86 14.72 -1.58 9.58
N ASP A 87 14.22 -0.74 8.67
CA ASP A 87 12.80 -0.36 8.57
C ASP A 87 12.21 -0.77 7.23
N ASP A 88 10.91 -1.05 7.21
CA ASP A 88 10.21 -1.58 6.04
C ASP A 88 9.50 -0.49 5.24
N GLY A 89 9.45 -0.66 3.93
CA GLY A 89 8.61 0.15 3.05
C GLY A 89 7.12 -0.09 3.30
N HIS A 90 6.27 0.81 2.81
CA HIS A 90 4.81 0.63 2.85
C HIS A 90 4.16 1.12 1.57
N ALA A 91 3.36 0.23 0.97
CA ALA A 91 2.62 0.52 -0.24
C ALA A 91 1.12 0.66 0.05
N VAL A 92 0.49 1.64 -0.58
CA VAL A 92 -0.95 1.92 -0.50
C VAL A 92 -1.53 2.19 -1.88
N ALA A 93 -2.83 1.91 -2.05
CA ALA A 93 -3.55 2.26 -3.28
C ALA A 93 -4.20 3.63 -3.15
N LEU A 94 -3.85 4.55 -4.06
CA LEU A 94 -4.43 5.89 -4.09
C LEU A 94 -5.78 5.88 -4.80
N PHE A 95 -6.72 6.67 -4.28
CA PHE A 95 -7.98 6.97 -4.94
C PHE A 95 -8.31 8.46 -4.79
N LYS A 96 -9.23 8.95 -5.62
CA LYS A 96 -9.72 10.33 -5.56
C LYS A 96 -11.23 10.33 -5.41
N MET A 97 -11.75 11.13 -4.48
CA MET A 97 -13.19 11.29 -4.26
C MET A 97 -13.48 12.77 -4.00
N ALA A 98 -14.49 13.32 -4.67
CA ALA A 98 -14.86 14.74 -4.57
C ALA A 98 -13.66 15.71 -4.71
N GLY A 99 -12.73 15.40 -5.62
CA GLY A 99 -11.56 16.24 -5.87
C GLY A 99 -10.40 16.07 -4.88
N LYS A 100 -10.53 15.23 -3.86
CA LYS A 100 -9.52 14.98 -2.81
C LYS A 100 -8.97 13.57 -2.85
N TRP A 101 -7.71 13.43 -2.47
CA TRP A 101 -6.98 12.16 -2.44
C TRP A 101 -7.19 11.44 -1.11
N GLY A 102 -7.32 10.12 -1.18
CA GLY A 102 -7.24 9.21 -0.04
C GLY A 102 -6.39 7.98 -0.37
N ALA A 103 -6.19 7.10 0.60
CA ALA A 103 -5.42 5.87 0.42
C ALA A 103 -6.07 4.65 1.09
N ILE A 104 -6.08 3.54 0.36
CA ILE A 104 -6.46 2.21 0.86
C ILE A 104 -5.19 1.45 1.22
N SER A 105 -5.17 0.82 2.40
CA SER A 105 -3.96 0.22 2.96
C SER A 105 -4.22 -1.15 3.57
N LYS A 106 -3.20 -2.02 3.55
CA LYS A 106 -3.14 -3.22 4.38
C LYS A 106 -1.93 -3.14 5.28
N THR A 107 -2.14 -3.22 6.60
CA THR A 107 -1.06 -3.26 7.60
C THR A 107 -1.48 -4.14 8.77
N ASN A 108 -0.50 -4.56 9.57
CA ASN A 108 -0.71 -5.18 10.87
C ASN A 108 -0.56 -4.17 12.03
N HIS A 109 -0.02 -2.98 11.75
CA HIS A 109 0.25 -1.94 12.74
C HIS A 109 -0.95 -1.03 12.99
N ALA A 110 -0.97 -0.37 14.15
CA ALA A 110 -2.08 0.51 14.55
C ALA A 110 -2.25 1.77 13.66
N VAL A 111 -1.19 2.25 13.00
CA VAL A 111 -1.11 3.63 12.51
C VAL A 111 -1.14 3.77 10.98
N LEU A 112 -0.48 2.86 10.25
CA LEU A 112 -0.33 2.87 8.78
C LEU A 112 -1.59 2.43 8.00
N ARG A 113 -2.78 2.75 8.49
CA ARG A 113 -4.10 2.29 7.97
C ARG A 113 -4.66 3.22 6.88
N TYR A 114 -5.95 3.08 6.58
CA TYR A 114 -6.71 3.91 5.63
C TYR A 114 -6.54 5.40 5.85
N ARG A 115 -6.62 6.18 4.77
CA ARG A 115 -6.62 7.64 4.79
C ARG A 115 -7.84 8.16 4.05
N GLU A 116 -8.67 8.91 4.78
CA GLU A 116 -9.86 9.58 4.27
C GLU A 116 -9.52 10.50 3.09
N PRO A 117 -10.42 10.68 2.10
CA PRO A 117 -10.17 11.51 0.94
C PRO A 117 -10.29 13.00 1.28
N ILE A 118 -9.37 13.53 2.07
CA ILE A 118 -9.33 14.95 2.47
C ILE A 118 -8.10 15.68 1.95
N TYR A 119 -7.14 14.94 1.38
CA TYR A 119 -5.82 15.46 1.02
C TYR A 119 -5.83 16.11 -0.37
N SER A 120 -5.10 17.22 -0.54
CA SER A 120 -5.03 17.95 -1.81
C SER A 120 -3.98 17.36 -2.76
N SER A 121 -3.04 16.57 -2.24
CA SER A 121 -2.02 15.89 -3.05
C SER A 121 -1.58 14.55 -2.44
N PRO A 122 -1.02 13.64 -3.24
CA PRO A 122 -0.38 12.42 -2.73
C PRO A 122 0.73 12.70 -1.71
N ARG A 123 1.46 13.82 -1.83
CA ARG A 123 2.48 14.21 -0.85
C ARG A 123 1.88 14.41 0.54
N GLU A 124 0.68 15.01 0.66
CA GLU A 124 0.03 15.18 1.96
C GLU A 124 -0.34 13.85 2.60
N ILE A 125 -0.69 12.83 1.80
CA ILE A 125 -0.88 11.47 2.31
C ILE A 125 0.45 10.94 2.88
N VAL A 126 1.57 11.11 2.17
CA VAL A 126 2.90 10.72 2.69
C VAL A 126 3.21 11.44 4.00
N MET A 127 2.88 12.74 4.12
CA MET A 127 3.07 13.47 5.37
C MET A 127 2.20 12.93 6.51
N SER A 128 1.00 12.42 6.22
CA SER A 128 0.14 11.77 7.22
C SER A 128 0.71 10.47 7.79
N TYR A 129 1.68 9.85 7.12
CA TYR A 129 2.40 8.66 7.60
C TYR A 129 3.76 9.01 8.22
N PHE A 130 4.30 10.22 7.99
CA PHE A 130 5.68 10.56 8.34
C PHE A 130 6.03 10.35 9.82
N HIS A 131 5.14 10.74 10.72
CA HIS A 131 5.38 10.61 12.16
C HIS A 131 5.18 9.18 12.68
N GLU A 132 4.62 8.29 11.87
CA GLU A 132 4.39 6.89 12.20
C GLU A 132 5.59 6.00 11.84
N TYR A 133 6.53 6.56 11.07
CA TYR A 133 7.77 5.92 10.66
C TYR A 133 8.91 6.23 11.62
N PHE A 134 9.12 5.33 12.57
CA PHE A 134 10.26 5.37 13.46
C PHE A 134 10.63 3.97 13.97
N LEU A 135 11.90 3.83 14.35
CA LEU A 135 12.41 2.64 15.02
C LEU A 135 12.11 2.65 16.51
N ASP A 136 12.31 1.51 17.17
CA ASP A 136 12.28 1.39 18.64
C ASP A 136 13.28 2.32 19.35
N SER A 137 14.29 2.84 18.65
CA SER A 137 15.23 3.86 19.14
C SER A 137 14.67 5.30 19.13
N GLY A 138 13.46 5.48 18.57
CA GLY A 138 12.81 6.75 18.29
C GLY A 138 13.32 7.47 17.04
N ARG A 139 14.30 6.90 16.32
CA ARG A 139 14.81 7.47 15.06
C ARG A 139 13.72 7.45 14.00
N LYS A 140 13.35 8.61 13.47
CA LYS A 140 12.39 8.75 12.36
C LYS A 140 13.01 8.41 11.02
N THR A 141 12.32 7.64 10.19
CA THR A 141 12.94 6.87 9.10
C THR A 141 12.38 7.14 7.71
N LEU A 142 11.13 7.59 7.54
CA LEU A 142 10.56 7.86 6.22
C LEU A 142 11.39 8.91 5.45
N ARG A 143 11.80 8.62 4.21
CA ARG A 143 12.65 9.51 3.40
C ARG A 143 12.14 9.82 2.02
N SER A 144 11.48 8.86 1.37
CA SER A 144 11.07 9.06 0.00
C SER A 144 9.81 8.28 -0.33
N TYR A 145 9.23 8.62 -1.47
CA TYR A 145 8.10 7.89 -2.03
C TYR A 145 8.14 7.94 -3.55
N THR A 146 7.43 7.02 -4.18
CA THR A 146 7.13 7.05 -5.61
C THR A 146 5.63 6.86 -5.84
N ILE A 147 5.15 7.37 -6.97
CA ILE A 147 3.76 7.17 -7.43
C ILE A 147 3.83 6.40 -8.73
N PHE A 148 3.23 5.22 -8.74
CA PHE A 148 3.29 4.31 -9.88
C PHE A 148 1.90 4.00 -10.42
N ASN A 149 1.69 4.29 -11.70
CA ASN A 149 0.46 3.92 -12.40
C ASN A 149 0.62 2.54 -13.04
N LEU A 150 -0.11 1.55 -12.52
CA LEU A 150 -0.06 0.16 -12.97
C LEU A 150 -0.55 -0.04 -14.41
N ASN A 151 -1.22 0.95 -15.03
CA ASN A 151 -1.57 0.88 -16.46
C ASN A 151 -0.32 0.86 -17.37
N LYS A 152 0.84 1.31 -16.87
CA LYS A 152 2.12 1.23 -17.59
C LYS A 152 2.64 -0.21 -17.73
N ILE A 153 2.16 -1.13 -16.88
CA ILE A 153 2.54 -2.54 -16.93
C ILE A 153 1.85 -3.20 -18.12
N LYS A 154 2.61 -3.95 -18.93
CA LYS A 154 2.06 -4.64 -20.11
C LYS A 154 1.42 -6.00 -19.77
N LYS A 155 2.01 -6.71 -18.80
CA LYS A 155 1.55 -8.03 -18.31
C LYS A 155 0.32 -7.90 -17.42
N ASN A 156 -0.42 -8.99 -17.22
CA ASN A 156 -1.69 -8.95 -16.51
C ASN A 156 -1.50 -9.21 -15.01
N TRP A 157 -0.98 -8.21 -14.32
CA TRP A 157 -0.68 -8.25 -12.89
C TRP A 157 -1.89 -8.55 -11.99
N ILE A 158 -3.13 -8.47 -12.51
CA ILE A 158 -4.34 -8.84 -11.78
C ILE A 158 -4.48 -10.36 -11.63
N THR A 159 -4.13 -11.12 -12.68
CA THR A 159 -4.45 -12.55 -12.80
C THR A 159 -3.24 -13.46 -13.03
N ASP A 160 -2.09 -12.89 -13.39
CA ASP A 160 -0.85 -13.63 -13.56
C ASP A 160 -0.39 -14.24 -12.23
N ASP A 161 0.31 -15.37 -12.32
CA ASP A 161 1.12 -15.92 -11.24
C ASP A 161 2.53 -15.31 -11.32
N GLY A 162 3.17 -15.06 -10.17
CA GLY A 162 4.54 -14.55 -10.11
C GLY A 162 4.71 -13.13 -10.68
N ILE A 163 4.15 -12.14 -10.00
CA ILE A 163 4.13 -10.74 -10.47
C ILE A 163 5.32 -9.90 -10.01
N TRP A 164 6.48 -10.51 -9.71
CA TRP A 164 7.73 -9.86 -9.31
C TRP A 164 8.26 -8.79 -10.29
N TYR A 165 7.71 -8.73 -11.50
CA TYR A 165 7.98 -7.63 -12.41
C TYR A 165 7.39 -6.29 -11.97
N ILE A 166 6.41 -6.28 -11.04
CA ILE A 166 5.87 -5.07 -10.41
C ILE A 166 6.88 -4.48 -9.46
N ASP A 167 7.42 -5.31 -8.56
CA ASP A 167 8.47 -4.94 -7.61
C ASP A 167 9.68 -4.33 -8.35
N LYS A 168 10.19 -5.04 -9.36
CA LYS A 168 11.25 -4.53 -10.25
C LYS A 168 10.90 -3.22 -10.98
N ALA A 169 9.62 -2.92 -11.19
CA ALA A 169 9.18 -1.67 -11.80
C ALA A 169 9.12 -0.53 -10.78
N LEU A 170 8.76 -0.83 -9.53
CA LEU A 170 8.80 0.12 -8.41
C LEU A 170 10.26 0.49 -8.09
N ASP A 171 11.17 -0.48 -8.02
CA ASP A 171 12.61 -0.24 -7.80
C ASP A 171 13.24 0.70 -8.83
N LYS A 172 12.82 0.56 -10.09
CA LYS A 172 13.30 1.39 -11.21
C LYS A 172 12.61 2.75 -11.28
N SER A 173 11.59 2.98 -10.46
CA SER A 173 10.88 4.25 -10.45
C SER A 173 11.71 5.33 -9.79
N ARG A 174 11.50 6.58 -10.22
CA ARG A 174 12.13 7.72 -9.59
C ARG A 174 11.44 8.01 -8.25
N TYR A 175 12.18 7.80 -7.17
CA TYR A 175 11.76 8.22 -5.83
C TYR A 175 11.95 9.73 -5.63
N ILE A 176 11.00 10.31 -4.90
CA ILE A 176 10.97 11.72 -4.52
C ILE A 176 11.34 11.80 -3.04
N GLU A 177 12.46 12.44 -2.75
CA GLU A 177 12.88 12.75 -1.38
C GLU A 177 11.92 13.75 -0.72
N ILE A 178 11.50 13.48 0.51
CA ILE A 178 10.62 14.37 1.27
C ILE A 178 11.38 15.31 2.21
N LEU A 179 12.68 15.07 2.43
CA LEU A 179 13.52 15.82 3.35
C LEU A 179 14.92 16.05 2.78
N THR A 180 15.51 17.19 3.14
CA THR A 180 16.95 17.48 2.93
C THR A 180 17.80 16.86 4.03
N ILE A 181 19.10 16.68 3.76
CA ILE A 181 20.09 16.24 4.78
C ILE A 181 20.07 17.14 6.02
N LYS A 182 19.92 18.46 5.83
CA LYS A 182 19.83 19.41 6.94
C LYS A 182 18.58 19.18 7.80
N GLN A 183 17.42 18.91 7.18
CA GLN A 183 16.21 18.58 7.93
C GLN A 183 16.35 17.28 8.70
N ILE A 184 16.90 16.22 8.06
CA ILE A 184 17.11 14.91 8.69
C ILE A 184 17.93 15.03 9.98
N ARG A 185 19.00 15.83 9.98
CA ARG A 185 19.86 16.06 11.15
C ARG A 185 19.17 16.76 12.31
N ASN A 186 18.05 17.45 12.06
CA ASN A 186 17.32 18.23 13.06
C ASN A 186 16.00 17.56 13.51
N LEU A 187 15.73 16.32 13.07
CA LEU A 187 14.54 15.60 13.51
C LEU A 187 14.66 15.22 14.99
N ARG A 188 13.65 15.58 15.79
CA ARG A 188 13.48 15.01 17.13
C ARG A 188 13.13 13.53 17.05
N LYS A 189 13.58 12.76 18.05
CA LYS A 189 13.12 11.38 18.27
C LYS A 189 11.60 11.33 18.46
N ALA A 190 11.00 10.19 18.16
CA ALA A 190 9.65 9.87 18.61
C ALA A 190 9.63 9.82 20.14
N ASP A 191 8.52 10.24 20.73
CA ASP A 191 8.31 10.20 22.18
C ASP A 191 8.13 8.74 22.65
N ASP A 192 8.48 8.44 23.90
CA ASP A 192 8.36 7.08 24.45
C ASP A 192 6.93 6.51 24.34
N ILE A 193 5.93 7.39 24.41
CA ILE A 193 4.53 7.00 24.23
C ILE A 193 4.20 6.64 22.77
N GLU A 194 4.76 7.35 21.80
CA GLU A 194 4.65 7.02 20.37
C GLU A 194 5.26 5.65 20.12
N ILE A 195 6.45 5.39 20.69
CA ILE A 195 7.15 4.09 20.57
C ILE A 195 6.32 2.96 21.16
N LYS A 196 5.76 3.14 22.36
CA LYS A 196 4.88 2.13 23.00
C LYS A 196 3.64 1.86 22.17
N ALA A 197 3.00 2.91 21.64
CA ALA A 197 1.82 2.78 20.79
C ALA A 197 2.13 2.09 19.44
N GLY A 198 3.30 2.36 18.85
CA GLY A 198 3.73 1.77 17.58
C GLY A 198 3.90 0.24 17.61
N LYS A 199 4.09 -0.33 18.81
CA LYS A 199 4.20 -1.78 19.05
C LYS A 199 2.85 -2.51 19.03
N LEU A 200 1.73 -1.77 18.98
CA LEU A 200 0.40 -2.37 18.91
C LEU A 200 0.17 -2.97 17.53
N THR A 201 -0.11 -4.27 17.48
CA THR A 201 -0.45 -5.00 16.27
C THR A 201 -1.80 -5.71 16.38
N GLU A 202 -2.46 -5.90 15.24
CA GLU A 202 -3.75 -6.62 15.15
C GLU A 202 -3.58 -8.13 15.37
N SER A 203 -2.48 -8.70 14.86
CA SER A 203 -2.14 -10.11 15.03
C SER A 203 -0.66 -10.27 15.39
N LYS A 204 -0.34 -11.35 16.13
CA LYS A 204 1.04 -11.76 16.39
C LYS A 204 1.53 -12.69 15.28
N LYS A 205 2.80 -12.54 14.90
CA LYS A 205 3.47 -13.40 13.91
C LYS A 205 3.61 -14.83 14.43
#